data_AF-A0A951XXD6-F1
#
_entry.id   AF-A0A951XXD6-F1
#
_cell.length_a   1.000
_cell.length_b   1.000
_cell.length_c   1.000
_cell.angle_alpha   90.00
_cell.angle_beta   90.00
_cell.angle_gamma   90.00
#
_symmetry.space_group_name_H-M   'P 1'
#
loop_
_entity.id
_entity.type
_entity.pdbx_description
1 polymer ?
#
loop_
_entity_poly.entity_id
_entity_poly.type
_entity_poly.pdbx_seq_one_letter_code
_entity_poly.pdbx_strand_id
1 'polypeptide(L)'
;MADRRHIEFFGPDLARGPVLAGSPQTAAVQLATALAQLRAPLSRADDEIRAHADFIRELAGRLFPDWTVSIAMDVDPQAGSAIPTTFRLANGVFNLVECWLADNTGGGLTTAAPDNVTWNIGVVVHEFVAKKHWLILTPDTAIAKATVDFAGSRDWYWAATRFGRVYYSSRLRF
;
A
#
# COMPACT_ATOMS: atom_id res chain seq x y z
N MET A 1 -13.96 20.33 -45.01
CA MET A 1 -13.39 20.93 -43.79
C MET A 1 -13.49 19.89 -42.69
N ALA A 2 -12.39 19.23 -42.35
CA ALA A 2 -12.38 18.19 -41.32
C ALA A 2 -12.09 18.84 -39.97
N ASP A 3 -13.05 18.71 -39.06
CA ASP A 3 -13.01 19.09 -37.65
C ASP A 3 -11.80 18.44 -36.96
N ARG A 4 -10.73 19.22 -36.76
CA ARG A 4 -9.54 18.81 -35.99
C ARG A 4 -9.91 18.83 -34.52
N ARG A 5 -10.44 17.70 -34.02
CA ARG A 5 -10.54 17.49 -32.57
C ARG A 5 -9.13 17.40 -32.01
N HIS A 6 -8.72 18.47 -31.34
CA HIS A 6 -7.54 18.51 -30.49
C HIS A 6 -7.74 17.49 -29.37
N ILE A 7 -7.02 16.37 -29.41
CA ILE A 7 -6.96 15.44 -28.29
C ILE A 7 -5.77 15.88 -27.46
N GLU A 8 -6.04 16.72 -26.46
CA GLU A 8 -5.09 17.03 -25.41
C GLU A 8 -4.88 15.77 -24.58
N PHE A 9 -3.64 15.29 -24.55
CA PHE A 9 -3.23 14.20 -23.67
C PHE A 9 -3.11 14.79 -22.27
N PHE A 10 -4.23 14.86 -21.55
CA PHE A 10 -4.20 15.16 -20.13
C PHE A 10 -3.43 14.03 -19.44
N GLY A 11 -2.21 14.31 -18.97
CA GLY A 11 -1.75 13.62 -17.77
C GLY A 11 -2.68 13.97 -16.59
N PRO A 12 -2.36 13.53 -15.38
CA PRO A 12 -2.52 12.17 -14.88
C PRO A 12 -4.02 11.79 -14.75
N ASP A 13 -4.57 11.01 -15.67
CA ASP A 13 -5.93 10.48 -15.51
C ASP A 13 -6.04 8.99 -15.89
N LEU A 14 -5.06 8.20 -15.44
CA LEU A 14 -5.10 6.74 -15.59
C LEU A 14 -4.65 6.00 -14.31
N ALA A 15 -5.34 6.30 -13.21
CA ALA A 15 -5.64 5.31 -12.17
C ALA A 15 -7.00 5.71 -11.56
N ARG A 16 -8.03 4.89 -11.76
CA ARG A 16 -9.37 5.13 -11.20
C ARG A 16 -9.30 5.23 -9.67
N GLY A 17 -9.30 6.47 -9.18
CA GLY A 17 -9.30 6.86 -7.77
C GLY A 17 -8.77 8.30 -7.62
N PRO A 18 -9.14 9.06 -6.58
CA PRO A 18 -8.61 10.40 -6.37
C PRO A 18 -7.10 10.31 -6.09
N VAL A 19 -6.28 10.51 -7.11
CA VAL A 19 -4.82 10.58 -6.97
C VAL A 19 -4.49 11.99 -6.51
N LEU A 20 -4.05 12.13 -5.26
CA LEU A 20 -3.65 13.43 -4.71
C LEU A 20 -2.47 13.98 -5.54
N ALA A 21 -2.58 15.24 -5.96
CA ALA A 21 -1.46 15.94 -6.59
C ALA A 21 -0.22 15.89 -5.66
N GLY A 22 0.94 15.52 -6.20
CA GLY A 22 2.18 15.36 -5.43
C GLY A 22 2.45 13.94 -4.92
N SER A 23 1.61 12.96 -5.26
CA SER A 23 1.85 11.58 -4.87
C SER A 23 3.02 10.95 -5.69
N PRO A 24 3.84 10.07 -5.10
CA PRO A 24 4.97 9.44 -5.79
C PRO A 24 4.59 8.68 -7.06
N GLN A 25 3.37 8.15 -7.14
CA GLN A 25 2.84 7.46 -8.32
C GLN A 25 2.62 8.44 -9.47
N THR A 26 2.06 9.61 -9.16
CA THR A 26 1.88 10.69 -10.14
C THR A 26 3.24 11.14 -10.66
N ALA A 27 4.22 11.29 -9.78
CA ALA A 27 5.59 11.62 -10.16
C ALA A 27 6.22 10.52 -11.02
N ALA A 28 6.04 9.24 -10.70
CA ALA A 28 6.57 8.12 -11.48
C ALA A 28 5.97 8.06 -12.90
N VAL A 29 4.66 8.30 -13.04
CA VAL A 29 3.99 8.38 -14.35
C VAL A 29 4.45 9.61 -15.13
N GLN A 30 4.61 10.76 -14.48
CA GLN A 30 5.12 11.98 -15.11
C GLN A 30 6.56 11.79 -15.61
N LEU A 31 7.43 11.21 -14.78
CA LEU A 31 8.81 10.88 -15.15
C LEU A 31 8.85 9.84 -16.26
N ALA A 32 8.04 8.78 -16.19
CA ALA A 32 7.94 7.77 -17.24
C ALA A 32 7.49 8.37 -18.56
N THR A 33 6.49 9.27 -18.53
CA THR A 33 5.99 9.96 -19.71
C THR A 33 7.07 10.87 -20.30
N ALA A 34 7.76 11.65 -19.48
CA ALA A 34 8.86 12.51 -19.92
C ALA A 34 10.01 11.70 -20.55
N LEU A 35 10.41 10.59 -19.95
CA LEU A 35 11.43 9.69 -20.49
C LEU A 35 10.96 9.00 -21.78
N ALA A 36 9.68 8.65 -21.86
CA ALA A 36 9.09 8.03 -23.04
C ALA A 36 8.96 9.00 -24.22
N GLN A 37 8.95 10.33 -24.02
CA GLN A 37 8.93 11.29 -25.14
C GLN A 37 10.06 11.07 -26.14
N LEU A 38 11.23 10.58 -25.69
CA LEU A 38 12.35 10.22 -26.56
C LEU A 38 12.04 9.05 -27.51
N ARG A 39 10.98 8.29 -27.23
CA ARG A 39 10.49 7.14 -28.00
C ARG A 39 9.04 7.33 -28.46
N ALA A 40 8.57 8.58 -28.54
CA ALA A 40 7.23 8.86 -29.04
C ALA A 40 7.08 8.33 -30.48
N PRO A 41 5.97 7.65 -30.81
CA PRO A 41 5.75 7.13 -32.14
C PRO A 41 5.67 8.30 -33.14
N LEU A 42 6.34 8.13 -34.28
CA LEU A 42 6.35 9.12 -35.35
C LEU A 42 5.05 9.09 -36.17
N SER A 43 4.38 7.94 -36.19
CA SER A 43 3.06 7.79 -36.78
C SER A 43 1.98 7.90 -35.70
N ARG A 44 0.75 8.23 -36.12
CA ARG A 44 -0.43 8.26 -35.24
C ARG A 44 -1.29 7.01 -35.43
N ALA A 45 -0.68 5.88 -35.77
CA ALA A 45 -1.40 4.62 -35.86
C ALA A 45 -1.84 4.16 -34.45
N ASP A 46 -3.06 3.65 -34.34
CA ASP A 46 -3.68 3.33 -33.05
C ASP A 46 -2.92 2.24 -32.28
N ASP A 47 -2.29 1.30 -33.00
CA ASP A 47 -1.45 0.24 -32.45
C ASP A 47 -0.14 0.78 -31.87
N GLU A 48 0.52 1.72 -32.56
CA GLU A 48 1.73 2.39 -32.07
C GLU A 48 1.44 3.25 -30.84
N ILE A 49 0.31 3.96 -30.83
CA ILE A 49 -0.13 4.75 -29.67
C ILE A 49 -0.40 3.83 -28.47
N ARG A 50 -1.03 2.67 -28.68
CA ARG A 50 -1.29 1.70 -27.62
C ARG A 50 0.00 1.11 -27.06
N ALA A 51 0.91 0.68 -27.93
CA ALA A 51 2.21 0.15 -27.54
C ALA A 51 3.04 1.19 -26.75
N HIS A 52 2.98 2.45 -27.16
CA HIS A 52 3.63 3.54 -26.44
C HIS A 52 3.04 3.79 -25.05
N ALA A 53 1.71 3.74 -24.92
CA ALA A 53 1.03 3.84 -23.63
C ALA A 53 1.38 2.68 -22.70
N ASP A 54 1.49 1.45 -23.22
CA ASP A 54 1.90 0.28 -22.44
C ASP A 54 3.36 0.38 -21.99
N PHE A 55 4.25 0.90 -22.84
CA PHE A 55 5.63 1.19 -22.47
C PHE A 55 5.72 2.22 -21.32
N ILE A 56 4.94 3.30 -21.35
CA ILE A 56 4.88 4.29 -20.26
C ILE A 56 4.43 3.62 -18.96
N ARG A 57 3.41 2.76 -19.01
CA ARG A 57 2.93 2.02 -17.82
C ARG A 57 3.99 1.10 -17.25
N GLU A 58 4.67 0.34 -18.10
CA GLU A 58 5.74 -0.55 -17.69
C GLU A 58 6.90 0.23 -17.05
N LEU A 59 7.31 1.34 -17.68
CA LEU A 59 8.37 2.19 -17.15
C LEU A 59 7.96 2.85 -15.83
N ALA A 60 6.74 3.34 -15.69
CA ALA A 60 6.23 3.88 -14.44
C ALA A 60 6.21 2.82 -13.33
N GLY A 61 5.83 1.58 -13.65
CA GLY A 61 5.89 0.44 -12.74
C GLY A 61 7.32 0.12 -12.30
N ARG A 62 8.31 0.21 -13.21
CA ARG A 62 9.74 0.03 -12.89
C ARG A 62 10.34 1.19 -12.10
N LEU A 63 9.86 2.41 -12.30
CA LEU A 63 10.29 3.60 -11.55
C LEU A 63 9.71 3.62 -10.14
N PHE A 64 8.59 2.94 -9.91
CA PHE A 64 7.97 2.86 -8.60
C PHE A 64 7.49 1.44 -8.27
N PRO A 65 8.41 0.45 -8.25
CA PRO A 65 8.09 -0.98 -8.13
C PRO A 65 7.42 -1.26 -6.78
N ASP A 66 7.82 -0.50 -5.78
CA ASP A 66 7.30 -0.59 -4.43
C ASP A 66 5.80 -0.29 -4.33
N TRP A 67 5.21 0.55 -5.18
CA TRP A 67 3.77 0.82 -5.11
C TRP A 67 2.87 -0.38 -5.40
N THR A 68 3.38 -1.34 -6.16
CA THR A 68 2.61 -2.53 -6.52
C THR A 68 2.57 -3.56 -5.39
N VAL A 69 3.43 -3.41 -4.38
CA VAL A 69 3.54 -4.33 -3.25
C VAL A 69 2.32 -4.17 -2.35
N SER A 70 1.44 -5.17 -2.36
CA SER A 70 0.35 -5.29 -1.41
C SER A 70 0.83 -5.78 -0.05
N ILE A 71 0.11 -5.38 0.99
CA ILE A 71 0.25 -5.96 2.33
C ILE A 71 -0.94 -6.89 2.53
N ALA A 72 -0.66 -8.18 2.70
CA ALA A 72 -1.63 -9.15 3.20
C ALA A 72 -1.47 -9.27 4.72
N MET A 73 -2.59 -9.31 5.44
CA MET A 73 -2.61 -9.49 6.89
C MET A 73 -3.52 -10.66 7.23
N ASP A 74 -2.90 -11.80 7.52
CA ASP A 74 -3.59 -13.03 7.90
C ASP A 74 -3.81 -13.02 9.41
N VAL A 75 -5.07 -12.99 9.85
CA VAL A 75 -5.44 -13.05 11.27
C VAL A 75 -5.79 -14.50 11.61
N ASP A 76 -5.06 -15.08 12.55
CA ASP A 76 -5.31 -16.43 13.03
C ASP A 76 -6.48 -16.46 14.02
N PRO A 77 -7.12 -17.62 14.25
CA PRO A 77 -8.13 -17.74 15.29
C PRO A 77 -7.59 -17.35 16.67
N GLN A 78 -8.48 -16.82 17.52
CA GLN A 78 -8.17 -16.53 18.91
C GLN A 78 -7.72 -17.80 19.66
N ALA A 79 -6.59 -17.71 20.33
CA ALA A 79 -6.02 -18.73 21.20
C ALA A 79 -5.93 -18.17 22.63
N GLY A 80 -6.95 -18.44 23.46
CA GLY A 80 -7.06 -17.82 24.78
C GLY A 80 -7.37 -16.33 24.67
N SER A 81 -6.59 -15.48 25.34
CA SER A 81 -6.71 -14.01 25.23
C SER A 81 -5.85 -13.43 24.11
N ALA A 82 -5.32 -14.24 23.20
CA ALA A 82 -4.33 -13.84 22.22
C ALA A 82 -4.82 -14.11 20.79
N ILE A 83 -4.56 -13.17 19.88
CA ILE A 83 -4.79 -13.33 18.43
C ILE A 83 -3.48 -13.08 17.68
N PRO A 84 -2.87 -14.12 17.11
CA PRO A 84 -1.74 -13.97 16.20
C PRO A 84 -2.16 -13.34 14.87
N THR A 85 -1.28 -12.56 14.26
CA THR A 85 -1.45 -11.98 12.94
C THR A 85 -0.12 -12.01 12.19
N THR A 86 -0.17 -12.39 10.91
CA THR A 86 0.98 -12.37 10.01
C THR A 86 0.80 -11.29 8.94
N PHE A 87 1.73 -10.36 8.87
CA PHE A 87 1.87 -9.37 7.80
C PHE A 87 2.79 -9.95 6.72
N ARG A 88 2.35 -9.97 5.46
CA ARG A 88 3.14 -10.42 4.32
C ARG A 88 3.16 -9.35 3.25
N LEU A 89 4.35 -8.94 2.82
CA LEU A 89 4.51 -8.08 1.66
C LEU A 89 5.02 -8.92 0.48
N ALA A 90 4.54 -8.61 -0.73
CA ALA A 90 4.82 -9.37 -1.94
C ALA A 90 6.23 -9.14 -2.55
N ASN A 91 7.17 -8.59 -1.78
CA ASN A 91 8.54 -8.30 -2.22
C ASN A 91 9.53 -8.92 -1.22
N GLY A 92 10.48 -9.76 -1.65
CA GLY A 92 11.46 -10.41 -0.75
C GLY A 92 12.59 -9.49 -0.28
N VAL A 93 12.25 -8.34 0.32
CA VAL A 93 13.20 -7.33 0.83
C VAL A 93 12.71 -6.72 2.15
N PHE A 94 13.58 -5.98 2.84
CA PHE A 94 13.20 -5.20 4.01
C PHE A 94 12.15 -4.14 3.65
N ASN A 95 11.11 -4.00 4.47
CA ASN A 95 10.08 -3.00 4.28
C ASN A 95 9.79 -2.25 5.57
N LEU A 96 9.72 -0.93 5.45
CA LEU A 96 9.19 -0.07 6.50
C LEU A 96 7.67 0.02 6.33
N VAL A 97 6.93 -0.35 7.36
CA VAL A 97 5.46 -0.39 7.36
C VAL A 97 4.97 0.38 8.58
N GLU A 98 4.12 1.36 8.38
CA GLU A 98 3.38 1.99 9.46
C GLU A 98 2.06 1.25 9.65
N CYS A 99 1.73 0.86 10.88
CA CYS A 99 0.53 0.10 11.17
C CYS A 99 -0.12 0.52 12.49
N TRP A 100 -1.45 0.37 12.57
CA TRP A 100 -2.23 0.69 13.74
C TRP A 100 -3.44 -0.24 13.90
N LEU A 101 -3.99 -0.28 15.11
CA LEU A 101 -5.29 -0.91 15.37
C LEU A 101 -6.42 0.09 15.09
N ALA A 102 -7.47 -0.35 14.41
CA ALA A 102 -8.66 0.42 14.07
C ALA A 102 -9.93 -0.27 14.58
N ASP A 103 -10.97 0.51 14.89
CA ASP A 103 -12.27 -0.01 15.33
C ASP A 103 -13.13 -0.55 14.17
N ASN A 104 -12.82 -0.16 12.93
CA ASN A 104 -13.51 -0.56 11.71
C ASN A 104 -12.59 -0.47 10.47
N THR A 105 -12.95 -1.17 9.40
CA THR A 105 -12.30 -1.00 8.09
C THR A 105 -12.57 0.41 7.54
N GLY A 106 -11.54 1.07 7.01
CA GLY A 106 -11.60 2.49 6.63
C GLY A 106 -11.51 3.47 7.81
N GLY A 107 -11.44 2.97 9.05
CA GLY A 107 -11.25 3.77 10.25
C GLY A 107 -9.80 4.19 10.49
N GLY A 108 -9.64 5.24 11.30
CA GLY A 108 -8.35 5.66 11.84
C GLY A 108 -7.91 4.85 13.05
N LEU A 109 -6.97 5.40 13.82
CA LEU A 109 -6.47 4.82 15.05
C LEU A 109 -7.61 4.59 16.08
N THR A 110 -7.65 3.39 16.65
CA THR A 110 -8.60 3.03 17.72
C THR A 110 -8.37 3.88 18.97
N THR A 111 -9.47 4.18 19.65
CA THR A 111 -9.42 4.89 20.93
C THR A 111 -8.98 3.99 22.09
N ALA A 112 -9.28 2.68 22.05
CA ALA A 112 -8.96 1.77 23.15
C ALA A 112 -7.78 0.86 22.83
N ALA A 113 -6.86 0.74 23.79
CA ALA A 113 -5.69 -0.11 23.65
C ALA A 113 -5.99 -1.56 24.08
N PRO A 114 -5.35 -2.56 23.45
CA PRO A 114 -5.27 -3.91 23.98
C PRO A 114 -4.43 -3.97 25.26
N ASP A 115 -4.43 -5.13 25.91
CA ASP A 115 -3.59 -5.36 27.09
C ASP A 115 -2.12 -5.37 26.68
N ASN A 116 -1.81 -5.99 25.53
CA ASN A 116 -0.47 -6.01 24.98
C ASN A 116 -0.48 -6.26 23.45
N VAL A 117 0.61 -5.86 22.78
CA VAL A 117 0.94 -6.30 21.42
C VAL A 117 2.40 -6.70 21.38
N THR A 118 2.66 -7.95 21.02
CA THR A 118 4.02 -8.49 20.91
C THR A 118 4.38 -8.68 19.46
N TRP A 119 5.50 -8.11 19.00
CA TRP A 119 6.05 -8.36 17.67
C TRP A 119 7.02 -9.55 17.71
N ASN A 120 6.55 -10.71 17.26
CA ASN A 120 7.32 -11.95 17.27
C ASN A 120 8.34 -12.02 16.13
N ILE A 121 8.02 -11.41 14.98
CA ILE A 121 8.91 -11.29 13.82
C ILE A 121 8.80 -9.86 13.27
N GLY A 122 9.95 -9.28 12.90
CA GLY A 122 10.07 -7.88 12.54
C GLY A 122 10.60 -7.06 13.72
N VAL A 123 10.98 -5.82 13.44
CA VAL A 123 11.52 -4.91 14.45
C VAL A 123 10.61 -3.69 14.54
N VAL A 124 10.16 -3.36 15.75
CA VAL A 124 9.51 -2.07 16.01
C VAL A 124 10.59 -0.99 15.99
N VAL A 125 10.55 -0.15 14.96
CA VAL A 125 11.44 1.01 14.83
C VAL A 125 10.94 2.14 15.74
N HIS A 126 9.63 2.30 15.80
CA HIS A 126 8.99 3.33 16.62
C HIS A 126 7.59 2.90 17.06
N GLU A 127 7.18 3.34 18.24
CA GLU A 127 5.82 3.21 18.74
C GLU A 127 5.25 4.62 18.92
N PHE A 128 4.37 5.05 18.00
CA PHE A 128 3.79 6.39 18.02
C PHE A 128 2.76 6.55 19.13
N VAL A 129 1.97 5.49 19.35
CA VAL A 129 0.96 5.43 20.42
C VAL A 129 1.02 4.05 21.05
N ALA A 130 1.26 4.05 22.36
CA ALA A 130 1.42 2.84 23.15
C ALA A 130 0.33 1.81 22.84
N LYS A 131 0.76 0.61 22.47
CA LYS A 131 -0.04 -0.58 22.20
C LYS A 131 -1.03 -0.44 21.03
N LYS A 132 -0.94 0.61 20.21
CA LYS A 132 -1.93 0.86 19.14
C LYS A 132 -1.37 1.34 17.81
N HIS A 133 -0.18 1.93 17.76
CA HIS A 133 0.36 2.52 16.51
C HIS A 133 1.88 2.40 16.47
N TRP A 134 2.40 1.79 15.41
CA TRP A 134 3.81 1.46 15.28
C TRP A 134 4.34 1.75 13.88
N LEU A 135 5.64 1.95 13.81
CA LEU A 135 6.46 1.83 12.62
C LEU A 135 7.30 0.55 12.76
N ILE A 136 7.10 -0.41 11.88
CA ILE A 136 7.82 -1.68 11.89
C ILE A 136 8.72 -1.82 10.67
N LEU A 137 9.83 -2.53 10.84
CA LEU A 137 10.71 -2.98 9.77
C LEU A 137 10.57 -4.50 9.64
N THR A 138 10.14 -4.96 8.46
CA THR A 138 10.12 -6.39 8.15
C THR A 138 11.53 -6.89 7.84
N PRO A 139 11.86 -8.16 8.14
CA PRO A 139 13.08 -8.81 7.65
C PRO A 139 13.06 -8.94 6.11
N ASP A 140 14.16 -9.44 5.54
CA ASP A 140 14.33 -9.75 4.12
C ASP A 140 13.29 -10.75 3.55
N THR A 141 12.72 -11.60 4.40
CA THR A 141 11.58 -12.47 4.03
C THR A 141 10.27 -11.69 3.83
N ALA A 142 10.23 -10.40 4.18
CA ALA A 142 9.06 -9.52 4.10
C ALA A 142 7.83 -10.02 4.85
N ILE A 143 8.07 -10.79 5.91
CA ILE A 143 7.06 -11.30 6.82
C ILE A 143 7.30 -10.70 8.20
N ALA A 144 6.28 -10.05 8.76
CA ALA A 144 6.25 -9.67 10.17
C ALA A 144 5.12 -10.42 10.89
N LYS A 145 5.27 -10.68 12.18
CA LYS A 145 4.26 -11.36 12.99
C LYS A 145 4.04 -10.59 14.27
N ALA A 146 2.77 -10.37 14.59
CA ALA A 146 2.34 -9.76 15.84
C ALA A 146 1.32 -10.66 16.53
N THR A 147 1.32 -10.63 17.85
CA THR A 147 0.25 -11.19 18.67
C THR A 147 -0.39 -10.06 19.46
N VAL A 148 -1.71 -9.91 19.35
CA VAL A 148 -2.49 -8.97 20.15
C VAL A 148 -3.10 -9.74 21.32
N ASP A 149 -2.94 -9.24 22.54
CA ASP A 149 -3.51 -9.81 23.75
C ASP A 149 -4.59 -8.90 24.33
N PHE A 150 -5.76 -9.47 24.63
CA PHE A 150 -6.86 -8.77 25.30
C PHE A 150 -7.77 -9.74 26.06
N ALA A 151 -8.03 -9.46 27.34
CA ALA A 151 -8.85 -10.32 28.21
C ALA A 151 -10.36 -10.06 28.11
N GLY A 152 -10.79 -8.96 27.49
CA GLY A 152 -12.20 -8.60 27.32
C GLY A 152 -12.77 -8.98 25.96
N SER A 153 -14.00 -8.53 25.67
CA SER A 153 -14.53 -8.63 24.30
C SER A 153 -14.32 -7.33 23.55
N ARG A 154 -13.68 -7.43 22.38
CA ARG A 154 -13.49 -6.30 21.47
C ARG A 154 -13.20 -6.81 20.06
N ASP A 155 -13.68 -6.03 19.11
CA ASP A 155 -13.34 -6.19 17.71
C ASP A 155 -12.34 -5.09 17.30
N TRP A 156 -11.23 -5.49 16.69
CA TRP A 156 -10.28 -4.58 16.04
C TRP A 156 -9.97 -5.06 14.62
N TYR A 157 -9.30 -4.17 13.89
CA TYR A 157 -8.72 -4.44 12.58
C TYR A 157 -7.30 -3.89 12.58
N TRP A 158 -6.36 -4.62 12.00
CA TRP A 158 -5.10 -4.00 11.61
C TRP A 158 -5.32 -3.11 10.41
N ALA A 159 -4.76 -1.92 10.48
CA ALA A 159 -4.55 -1.05 9.34
C ALA A 159 -3.05 -0.89 9.14
N ALA A 160 -2.58 -1.04 7.91
CA ALA A 160 -1.18 -0.86 7.55
C ALA A 160 -1.08 0.03 6.32
N THR A 161 -0.19 1.00 6.34
CA THR A 161 0.05 1.89 5.22
C THR A 161 1.44 1.69 4.64
N ARG A 162 1.50 1.74 3.31
CA ARG A 162 2.75 1.84 2.56
C ARG A 162 2.54 2.81 1.42
N PHE A 163 3.40 3.83 1.35
CA PHE A 163 3.34 4.91 0.34
C PHE A 163 1.97 5.60 0.23
N GLY A 164 1.19 5.67 1.31
CA GLY A 164 -0.12 6.33 1.35
C GLY A 164 -1.31 5.44 0.97
N ARG A 165 -1.09 4.16 0.65
CA ARG A 165 -2.17 3.18 0.50
C ARG A 165 -2.35 2.40 1.80
N VAL A 166 -3.58 2.41 2.32
CA VAL A 166 -3.95 1.69 3.54
C VAL A 166 -4.57 0.35 3.18
N TYR A 167 -4.11 -0.70 3.86
CA TYR A 167 -4.62 -2.07 3.80
C TYR A 167 -5.24 -2.38 5.16
N TYR A 168 -6.33 -3.15 5.16
CA TYR A 168 -6.98 -3.60 6.39
C TYR A 168 -6.99 -5.12 6.46
N SER A 169 -6.81 -5.67 7.65
CA SER A 169 -6.93 -7.11 7.90
C SER A 169 -8.40 -7.55 7.95
N SER A 170 -8.62 -8.86 8.08
CA SER A 170 -9.84 -9.37 8.66
C SER A 170 -9.95 -8.97 10.14
N ARG A 171 -11.13 -9.18 10.72
CA ARG A 171 -11.43 -8.77 12.10
C ARG A 171 -10.68 -9.62 13.12
N LEU A 172 -10.04 -8.97 14.08
CA LEU A 172 -9.52 -9.55 15.31
C LEU A 172 -10.66 -9.54 16.32
N ARG A 173 -11.24 -10.72 16.62
CA ARG A 173 -12.39 -10.85 17.51
C ARG A 173 -11.98 -11.54 18.81
N PHE A 174 -12.00 -10.78 19.91
CA PHE A 174 -11.74 -11.26 21.27
C PHE A 174 -13.02 -11.57 22.06
#